data_AF-A0A2V6BW06-F1
#
_entry.id   AF-A0A2V6BW06-F1
#
_cell.length_a   1.000
_cell.length_b   1.000
_cell.length_c   1.000
_cell.angle_alpha   90.00
_cell.angle_beta   90.00
_cell.angle_gamma   90.00
#
_symmetry.space_group_name_H-M   'P 1'
#
loop_
_entity.id
_entity.type
_entity.pdbx_description
1 polymer ?
#
loop_
_entity_poly.entity_id
_entity_poly.type
_entity_poly.pdbx_seq_one_letter_code
_entity_poly.pdbx_strand_id
1 'polypeptide(L)'
;MQAAFYQSESDQPHPGRARAIIKAHPEVRQLMVRNPWTALIALTVVVLQTSLAFCFGKLGFGYWWLSLVIAYCVGAFANHANYVIIHDATHNLIFRNKSWNKLVGILADLPNLNPGAMGFRVYHLRHHSHQGDYEHDADLANHWEARLVGNKWY
;
A
#
# COMPACT_ATOMS: atom_id res chain seq x y z
N MET A 1 -8.93 -16.15 -30.65
CA MET A 1 -8.08 -16.11 -29.43
C MET A 1 -8.98 -15.79 -28.27
N GLN A 2 -9.02 -16.64 -27.23
CA GLN A 2 -9.72 -16.27 -26.00
C GLN A 2 -9.07 -15.00 -25.46
N ALA A 3 -9.87 -13.96 -25.21
CA ALA A 3 -9.34 -12.70 -24.70
C ALA A 3 -8.61 -13.00 -23.38
N ALA A 4 -7.37 -12.51 -23.25
CA ALA A 4 -6.56 -12.70 -22.04
C ALA A 4 -7.16 -11.95 -20.82
N PHE A 5 -8.12 -11.06 -21.06
CA PHE A 5 -8.81 -10.26 -20.06
C PHE A 5 -10.32 -10.27 -20.34
N TYR A 6 -11.11 -10.23 -19.26
CA TYR A 6 -12.52 -9.87 -19.34
C TYR A 6 -12.63 -8.35 -19.53
N GLN A 7 -13.41 -7.92 -20.53
CA GLN A 7 -13.67 -6.51 -20.82
C GLN A 7 -15.04 -6.14 -20.28
N SER A 8 -15.11 -5.15 -19.40
CA SER A 8 -16.37 -4.66 -18.85
C SER A 8 -16.92 -3.53 -19.71
N GLU A 9 -18.22 -3.56 -19.96
CA GLU A 9 -18.96 -2.45 -20.59
C GLU A 9 -19.27 -1.32 -19.58
N SER A 10 -19.02 -1.53 -18.29
CA SER A 10 -19.23 -0.54 -17.24
C SER A 10 -17.94 0.20 -16.89
N ASP A 11 -18.06 1.50 -16.61
CA ASP A 11 -17.00 2.29 -15.97
C ASP A 11 -16.54 1.69 -14.63
N GLN A 12 -15.42 2.21 -14.10
CA GLN A 12 -14.91 1.79 -12.80
C GLN A 12 -15.99 1.85 -11.69
N PRO A 13 -16.11 0.82 -10.84
CA PRO A 13 -17.27 0.66 -9.96
C PRO A 13 -17.25 1.60 -8.74
N HIS A 14 -16.08 2.15 -8.38
CA HIS A 14 -15.89 2.87 -7.12
C HIS A 14 -16.75 4.13 -6.96
N PRO A 15 -16.82 5.07 -7.93
CA PRO A 15 -17.58 6.31 -7.76
C PRO A 15 -19.09 6.05 -7.66
N GLY A 16 -19.61 5.06 -8.38
CA GLY A 16 -21.01 4.63 -8.29
C GLY A 16 -21.32 4.06 -6.91
N ARG A 17 -20.49 3.12 -6.44
CA ARG A 17 -20.65 2.47 -5.13
C ARG A 17 -20.49 3.45 -3.97
N ALA A 18 -19.52 4.35 -4.02
CA ALA A 18 -19.32 5.38 -2.99
C ALA A 18 -20.55 6.28 -2.85
N ARG A 19 -21.15 6.72 -3.96
CA ARG A 19 -22.40 7.51 -3.94
C ARG A 19 -23.57 6.72 -3.34
N ALA A 20 -23.70 5.43 -3.69
CA ALA A 20 -24.75 4.57 -3.14
C ALA A 20 -24.61 4.38 -1.63
N ILE A 21 -23.39 4.10 -1.14
CA ILE A 21 -23.11 3.96 0.29
C ILE A 21 -23.42 5.25 1.04
N ILE A 22 -22.95 6.40 0.55
CA ILE A 22 -23.19 7.70 1.20
C ILE A 22 -24.69 8.06 1.22
N LYS A 23 -25.45 7.68 0.18
CA LYS A 23 -26.89 7.91 0.14
C LYS A 23 -27.63 7.05 1.15
N ALA A 24 -27.23 5.78 1.30
CA ALA A 24 -27.84 4.84 2.24
C ALA A 24 -27.39 5.07 3.70
N HIS A 25 -26.16 5.52 3.88
CA HIS A 25 -25.47 5.71 5.17
C HIS A 25 -24.76 7.07 5.22
N PRO A 26 -25.49 8.19 5.37
CA PRO A 26 -24.90 9.53 5.42
C PRO A 26 -23.87 9.72 6.54
N GLU A 27 -24.00 8.99 7.64
CA GLU A 27 -23.09 8.97 8.79
C GLU A 27 -21.65 8.61 8.41
N VAL A 28 -21.45 7.82 7.34
CA VAL A 28 -20.12 7.44 6.84
C VAL A 28 -19.29 8.66 6.46
N ARG A 29 -19.92 9.78 6.08
CA ARG A 29 -19.19 11.04 5.79
C ARG A 29 -18.37 11.54 6.98
N GLN A 30 -18.77 11.22 8.22
CA GLN A 30 -18.03 11.59 9.42
C GLN A 30 -16.69 10.84 9.53
N LEU A 31 -16.59 9.67 8.88
CA LEU A 31 -15.36 8.86 8.84
C LEU A 31 -14.44 9.26 7.68
N MET A 32 -14.93 10.03 6.70
CA MET A 32 -14.16 10.49 5.55
C MET A 32 -13.26 11.70 5.89
N VAL A 33 -12.48 11.57 6.95
CA VAL A 33 -11.63 12.62 7.50
C VAL A 33 -10.15 12.25 7.37
N ARG A 34 -9.29 13.23 7.63
CA ARG A 34 -7.85 13.00 7.72
C ARG A 34 -7.46 12.57 9.12
N ASN A 35 -6.53 11.65 9.24
CA ASN A 35 -6.06 11.16 10.53
C ASN A 35 -4.55 11.44 10.73
N PRO A 36 -4.19 12.54 11.42
CA PRO A 36 -2.78 12.88 11.67
C PRO A 36 -2.08 11.89 12.61
N TRP A 37 -2.82 11.11 13.42
CA TRP A 37 -2.25 10.07 14.28
C TRP A 37 -1.52 8.98 13.49
N THR A 38 -1.87 8.79 12.22
CA THR A 38 -1.18 7.88 11.31
C THR A 38 0.31 8.21 11.20
N ALA A 39 0.71 9.49 11.28
CA ALA A 39 2.12 9.86 11.26
C ALA A 39 2.87 9.43 12.52
N LEU A 40 2.20 9.45 13.68
CA LEU A 40 2.78 8.95 14.93
C LEU A 40 2.95 7.43 14.87
N ILE A 41 1.95 6.72 14.35
CA ILE A 41 2.04 5.26 14.12
C ILE A 41 3.21 4.94 13.18
N ALA A 42 3.37 5.69 12.08
CA ALA A 42 4.49 5.53 11.15
C ALA A 42 5.84 5.65 11.86
N LEU A 43 6.03 6.72 12.66
CA LEU A 43 7.25 6.92 13.42
C LEU A 43 7.50 5.77 14.41
N THR A 44 6.47 5.34 15.15
CA THR A 44 6.59 4.23 16.10
C THR A 44 7.00 2.93 15.41
N VAL A 45 6.40 2.60 14.27
CA VAL A 45 6.72 1.39 13.51
C VAL A 45 8.14 1.43 12.96
N VAL A 46 8.58 2.58 12.43
CA VAL A 46 9.96 2.77 11.94
C VAL A 46 10.98 2.65 13.08
N VAL A 47 10.73 3.28 14.23
CA VAL A 47 11.59 3.17 15.41
C VAL A 47 11.66 1.73 15.91
N LEU A 48 10.53 1.02 15.95
CA LEU A 48 10.48 -0.39 16.35
C LEU A 48 11.36 -1.25 15.44
N GLN A 49 11.16 -1.18 14.12
CA GLN A 49 11.92 -1.98 13.16
C GLN A 49 13.42 -1.64 13.21
N THR A 50 13.76 -0.36 13.32
CA THR A 50 15.16 0.10 13.42
C THR A 50 15.82 -0.37 14.72
N SER A 51 15.09 -0.32 15.84
CA SER A 51 15.59 -0.80 17.13
C SER A 51 15.81 -2.31 17.13
N LEU A 52 14.89 -3.08 16.53
CA LEU A 52 15.07 -4.53 16.35
C LEU A 52 16.30 -4.83 15.50
N ALA A 53 16.45 -4.16 14.35
CA ALA A 53 17.61 -4.33 13.48
C ALA A 53 18.93 -4.00 14.21
N PHE A 54 18.97 -2.90 14.96
CA PHE A 54 20.11 -2.51 15.78
C PHE A 54 20.45 -3.55 16.86
N CYS A 55 19.44 -4.01 17.61
CA CYS A 55 19.63 -5.02 18.66
C CYS A 55 20.19 -6.33 18.10
N PHE A 56 19.65 -6.85 17.00
CA PHE A 56 20.18 -8.05 16.36
C PHE A 56 21.57 -7.85 15.76
N GLY A 57 21.86 -6.64 15.24
CA GLY A 57 23.21 -6.26 14.84
C GLY A 57 24.22 -6.30 16.00
N LYS A 58 23.79 -5.89 17.20
CA LYS A 58 24.61 -5.93 18.42
C LYS A 58 24.77 -7.33 19.01
N LEU A 59 23.73 -8.18 18.93
CA LEU A 59 23.80 -9.58 19.36
C LEU A 59 24.77 -10.42 18.50
N GLY A 60 24.97 -10.00 17.25
CA GLY A 60 25.90 -10.62 16.33
C GLY A 60 25.29 -11.80 15.55
N PHE A 61 26.08 -12.32 14.60
CA PHE A 61 25.59 -13.26 13.59
C PHE A 61 25.13 -14.62 14.15
N GLY A 62 25.54 -15.00 15.37
CA GLY A 62 25.09 -16.24 16.02
C GLY A 62 23.57 -16.33 16.23
N TYR A 63 22.86 -15.20 16.18
CA TYR A 63 21.41 -15.13 16.36
C TYR A 63 20.64 -14.98 15.04
N TRP A 64 21.26 -15.25 13.88
CA TRP A 64 20.61 -15.08 12.57
C TRP A 64 19.25 -15.79 12.45
N TRP A 65 19.10 -16.98 13.02
CA TRP A 65 17.86 -17.75 12.97
C TRP A 65 16.75 -17.08 13.78
N LEU A 66 17.09 -16.51 14.94
CA LEU A 66 16.15 -15.77 15.78
C LEU A 66 15.76 -14.46 15.10
N SER A 67 16.69 -13.80 14.40
CA SER A 67 16.38 -12.63 13.57
C SER A 67 15.31 -12.96 12.51
N LEU A 68 15.37 -14.14 11.88
CA LEU A 68 14.36 -14.57 10.90
C LEU A 68 12.99 -14.82 11.56
N VAL A 69 12.96 -15.46 12.73
CA VAL A 69 11.71 -15.68 13.48
C VAL A 69 11.06 -14.34 13.85
N ILE A 70 11.84 -13.37 14.34
CA ILE A 70 11.32 -12.04 14.66
C ILE A 70 10.93 -11.27 13.40
N ALA A 71 11.69 -11.38 12.31
CA ALA A 71 11.33 -10.76 11.04
C ALA A 71 10.00 -11.29 10.51
N TYR A 72 9.72 -12.59 10.64
CA TYR A 72 8.44 -13.17 10.22
C TYR A 72 7.29 -12.81 11.16
N CYS A 73 7.46 -13.02 12.48
CA CYS A 73 6.38 -12.85 13.44
C CYS A 73 6.07 -11.39 13.80
N VAL A 74 7.04 -10.49 13.67
CA VAL A 74 6.91 -9.06 14.02
C VAL A 74 7.17 -8.18 12.81
N GLY A 75 8.29 -8.40 12.12
CA GLY A 75 8.71 -7.59 10.98
C GLY A 75 7.68 -7.58 9.85
N ALA A 76 7.11 -8.73 9.48
CA ALA A 76 6.13 -8.83 8.40
C ALA A 76 4.88 -7.98 8.68
N PHE A 77 4.36 -8.02 9.91
CA PHE A 77 3.19 -7.23 10.33
C PHE A 77 3.51 -5.74 10.42
N ALA A 78 4.67 -5.39 10.99
CA ALA A 78 5.16 -4.02 11.04
C ALA A 78 5.34 -3.44 9.63
N ASN A 79 5.89 -4.21 8.70
CA ASN A 79 6.10 -3.77 7.34
C ASN A 79 4.80 -3.66 6.54
N HIS A 80 3.85 -4.59 6.75
CA HIS A 80 2.51 -4.47 6.19
C HIS A 80 1.81 -3.19 6.66
N ALA A 81 1.92 -2.85 7.95
CA ALA A 81 1.39 -1.59 8.48
C ALA A 81 2.03 -0.37 7.79
N ASN A 82 3.35 -0.39 7.53
CA ASN A 82 4.01 0.66 6.76
C ASN A 82 3.45 0.80 5.33
N TYR A 83 3.18 -0.31 4.62
CA TYR A 83 2.56 -0.24 3.29
C TYR A 83 1.16 0.41 3.32
N VAL A 84 0.35 0.10 4.34
CA VAL A 84 -0.95 0.77 4.53
C VAL A 84 -0.77 2.27 4.79
N ILE A 85 0.23 2.66 5.59
CA ILE A 85 0.54 4.07 5.84
C ILE A 85 1.01 4.77 4.56
N ILE A 86 1.85 4.13 3.74
CA ILE A 86 2.30 4.66 2.44
C ILE A 86 1.11 4.85 1.49
N HIS A 87 0.15 3.92 1.51
CA HIS A 87 -1.11 4.03 0.78
C HIS A 87 -1.92 5.26 1.23
N ASP A 88 -2.13 5.44 2.54
CA ASP A 88 -2.92 6.57 3.05
C ASP A 88 -2.23 7.92 2.82
N ALA A 89 -0.89 7.94 2.93
CA ALA A 89 -0.07 9.10 2.56
C ALA A 89 -0.19 9.43 1.06
N THR A 90 -0.26 8.42 0.19
CA THR A 90 -0.47 8.58 -1.26
C THR A 90 -1.77 9.33 -1.55
N HIS A 91 -2.85 8.97 -0.86
CA HIS A 91 -4.16 9.62 -0.94
C HIS A 91 -4.27 10.96 -0.19
N ASN A 92 -3.21 11.38 0.51
CA ASN A 92 -3.19 12.58 1.35
C ASN A 92 -4.24 12.55 2.49
N LEU A 93 -4.43 11.36 3.07
CA LEU A 93 -5.37 11.10 4.16
C LEU A 93 -4.77 11.37 5.56
N ILE A 94 -3.47 11.65 5.66
CA ILE A 94 -2.83 11.92 6.96
C ILE A 94 -2.92 13.41 7.30
N PHE A 95 -2.44 14.27 6.39
CA PHE A 95 -2.41 15.73 6.57
C PHE A 95 -3.06 16.48 5.41
N ARG A 96 -3.46 17.74 5.65
CA ARG A 96 -3.97 18.62 4.57
C ARG A 96 -2.89 18.98 3.55
N ASN A 97 -1.65 19.16 4.00
CA ASN A 97 -0.54 19.54 3.15
C ASN A 97 0.09 18.29 2.50
N LYS A 98 0.14 18.30 1.16
CA LYS A 98 0.61 17.17 0.33
C LYS A 98 2.08 16.84 0.59
N SER A 99 2.93 17.83 0.84
CA SER A 99 4.36 17.60 1.09
C SER A 99 4.59 16.83 2.38
N TRP A 100 3.84 17.12 3.45
CA TRP A 100 3.93 16.36 4.71
C TRP A 100 3.49 14.90 4.53
N ASN A 101 2.46 14.63 3.73
CA ASN A 101 2.10 13.25 3.43
C ASN A 101 3.21 12.52 2.66
N LYS A 102 3.84 13.17 1.68
CA LYS A 102 5.00 12.58 0.98
C LYS A 102 6.13 12.25 1.95
N LEU A 103 6.44 13.15 2.88
CA LEU A 103 7.46 12.92 3.91
C LEU A 103 7.11 11.74 4.82
N VAL A 104 5.85 11.61 5.25
CA VAL A 104 5.41 10.44 6.04
C VAL A 104 5.52 9.15 5.23
N GLY A 105 5.13 9.17 3.95
CA GLY A 105 5.29 8.02 3.06
C GLY A 105 6.76 7.61 2.91
N ILE A 106 7.68 8.57 2.72
CA ILE A 106 9.12 8.31 2.65
C ILE A 106 9.64 7.76 3.99
N LEU A 107 9.21 8.33 5.11
CA LEU A 107 9.57 7.86 6.45
C LEU A 107 9.16 6.40 6.67
N ALA A 108 7.91 6.06 6.36
CA ALA A 108 7.37 4.71 6.50
C ALA A 108 8.06 3.68 5.57
N ASP A 109 8.70 4.14 4.50
CA ASP A 109 9.40 3.30 3.53
C ASP A 109 10.88 3.05 3.90
N LEU A 110 11.45 3.83 4.82
CA LEU A 110 12.85 3.67 5.23
C LEU A 110 13.20 2.23 5.66
N PRO A 111 12.37 1.51 6.44
CA PRO A 111 12.68 0.13 6.83
C PRO A 111 12.77 -0.85 5.65
N ASN A 112 12.17 -0.55 4.49
CA ASN A 112 12.29 -1.38 3.29
C ASN A 112 13.66 -1.27 2.61
N LEU A 113 14.46 -0.25 2.94
CA LEU A 113 15.78 0.05 2.36
C LEU A 113 15.81 0.27 0.84
N ASN A 114 14.68 0.15 0.16
CA ASN A 114 14.52 0.39 -1.26
C ASN A 114 13.49 1.52 -1.46
N PRO A 115 13.82 2.60 -2.19
CA PRO A 115 12.93 3.74 -2.35
C PRO A 115 11.71 3.39 -3.22
N GLY A 116 10.63 2.96 -2.59
CA GLY A 116 9.38 2.55 -3.23
C GLY A 116 8.26 3.59 -3.10
N ALA A 117 8.21 4.38 -2.02
CA ALA A 117 7.04 5.19 -1.68
C ALA A 117 6.60 6.18 -2.77
N MET A 118 7.54 6.89 -3.40
CA MET A 118 7.18 7.87 -4.45
C MET A 118 6.83 7.18 -5.78
N GLY A 119 7.46 6.05 -6.09
CA GLY A 119 7.08 5.22 -7.23
C GLY A 119 5.66 4.68 -7.04
N PHE A 120 5.39 4.05 -5.90
CA PHE A 120 4.06 3.59 -5.51
C PHE A 120 3.04 4.73 -5.61
N ARG A 121 3.34 5.91 -5.07
CA ARG A 121 2.44 7.06 -5.16
C ARG A 121 2.04 7.40 -6.61
N VAL A 122 3.00 7.38 -7.54
CA VAL A 122 2.74 7.70 -8.95
C VAL A 122 1.87 6.63 -9.60
N TYR A 123 2.26 5.37 -9.49
CA TYR A 123 1.56 4.25 -10.12
C TYR A 123 0.18 4.00 -9.49
N HIS A 124 0.09 4.04 -8.16
CA HIS A 124 -1.16 3.83 -7.43
C HIS A 124 -2.22 4.91 -7.71
N LEU A 125 -1.81 6.17 -7.85
CA LEU A 125 -2.74 7.23 -8.26
C LEU A 125 -3.20 7.07 -9.71
N ARG A 126 -2.32 6.57 -10.61
CA ARG A 126 -2.71 6.25 -11.98
C ARG A 126 -3.69 5.08 -12.04
N HIS A 127 -3.45 4.03 -11.26
CA HIS A 127 -4.37 2.91 -11.08
C HIS A 127 -5.76 3.44 -10.70
N HIS A 128 -5.88 4.25 -9.64
CA HIS A 128 -7.18 4.78 -9.24
C HIS A 128 -7.86 5.70 -10.27
N SER A 129 -7.09 6.46 -11.08
CA SER A 129 -7.66 7.33 -12.09
C SER A 129 -8.05 6.61 -13.39
N HIS A 130 -7.38 5.49 -13.71
CA HIS A 130 -7.57 4.73 -14.95
C HIS A 130 -7.83 3.24 -14.67
N GLN A 131 -8.53 2.93 -13.58
CA GLN A 131 -8.67 1.55 -13.14
C GLN A 131 -9.28 0.66 -14.24
N GLY A 132 -8.61 -0.45 -14.55
CA GLY A 132 -9.02 -1.38 -15.59
C GLY A 132 -8.57 -0.99 -17.02
N ASP A 133 -7.92 0.16 -17.20
CA ASP A 133 -7.30 0.56 -18.47
C ASP A 133 -5.95 -0.15 -18.63
N TYR A 134 -5.82 -1.01 -19.62
CA TYR A 134 -4.60 -1.81 -19.82
C TYR A 134 -3.31 -1.00 -19.99
N GLU A 135 -3.38 0.19 -20.58
CA GLU A 135 -2.20 1.01 -20.86
C GLU A 135 -1.81 1.91 -19.68
N HIS A 136 -2.76 2.22 -18.79
CA HIS A 136 -2.58 3.23 -17.74
C HIS A 136 -2.70 2.69 -16.32
N ASP A 137 -3.31 1.52 -16.13
CA ASP A 137 -3.44 0.83 -14.86
C ASP A 137 -2.23 -0.10 -14.63
N ALA A 138 -1.33 0.33 -13.76
CA ALA A 138 -0.12 -0.42 -13.42
C ALA A 138 -0.38 -1.71 -12.60
N ASP A 139 -1.61 -1.92 -12.11
CA ASP A 139 -1.97 -3.10 -11.33
C ASP A 139 -2.53 -4.24 -12.20
N LEU A 140 -2.70 -4.00 -13.50
CA LEU A 140 -3.06 -5.06 -14.45
C LEU A 140 -1.85 -5.90 -14.83
N ALA A 141 -2.05 -7.21 -14.91
CA ALA A 141 -1.07 -8.13 -15.46
C ALA A 141 -0.75 -7.74 -16.92
N ASN A 142 0.48 -7.95 -17.36
CA ASN A 142 0.82 -7.84 -18.77
C ASN A 142 0.17 -8.98 -19.57
N HIS A 143 -0.04 -8.78 -20.86
CA HIS A 143 -0.59 -9.80 -21.75
C HIS A 143 0.20 -11.13 -21.71
N TRP A 144 1.52 -11.09 -21.51
CA TRP A 144 2.31 -12.31 -21.41
C TRP A 144 2.12 -13.03 -20.07
N GLU A 145 1.99 -12.28 -18.96
CA GLU A 145 1.68 -12.83 -17.63
C GLU A 145 0.30 -13.48 -17.64
N ALA A 146 -0.69 -12.79 -18.20
CA ALA A 146 -2.05 -13.31 -18.35
C ALA A 146 -2.10 -14.56 -19.22
N ARG A 147 -1.31 -14.63 -20.30
CA ARG A 147 -1.19 -15.86 -21.12
C ARG A 147 -0.49 -17.00 -20.38
N LEU A 148 0.53 -16.69 -19.57
CA LEU A 148 1.28 -17.69 -18.82
C LEU A 148 0.41 -18.35 -17.74
N VAL A 149 -0.33 -17.55 -16.98
CA VAL A 149 -1.26 -18.04 -15.95
C VAL A 149 -2.49 -18.68 -16.60
N GLY A 150 -3.05 -18.06 -17.64
CA GLY A 150 -4.27 -18.50 -18.31
C GLY A 150 -5.51 -18.42 -17.41
N ASN A 151 -6.60 -19.07 -17.82
CA ASN A 151 -7.85 -19.15 -17.03
C ASN A 151 -7.83 -20.34 -16.06
N LYS A 152 -6.82 -20.41 -15.19
CA LYS A 152 -6.61 -21.55 -14.30
C LYS A 152 -6.94 -21.17 -12.85
N TRP A 153 -7.94 -21.84 -12.28
CA TRP A 153 -8.42 -21.66 -10.91
C TRP A 153 -8.12 -22.91 -10.07
N TYR A 154 -6.85 -23.28 -9.94
CA TYR A 154 -6.40 -24.40 -9.11
C TYR A 154 -5.24 -24.00 -8.21
#